data_AF-A0A7C5TIT2-F1
#
_entry.id   AF-A0A7C5TIT2-F1
#
_cell.length_a   1.000
_cell.length_b   1.000
_cell.length_c   1.000
_cell.angle_alpha   90.00
_cell.angle_beta   90.00
_cell.angle_gamma   90.00
#
_symmetry.space_group_name_H-M   'P 1'
#
loop_
_entity.id
_entity.type
_entity.pdbx_description
1 polymer ?
#
loop_
_entity_poly.entity_id
_entity_poly.type
_entity_poly.pdbx_seq_one_letter_code
_entity_poly.pdbx_strand_id
1 'polypeptide(L)'
;MEIYDEILRQVEEVAFKEGAESVRAVILYGSRVSGYAREDSDYDVIAIIDRLPEKIEYYYKPFGDVKLAILAVDREIFESDVKDSILGDFVSGRLFTPFIPLSNSEYVRLWEVCMKRRIALEELIELAYIYEPVLEYLLVDPIYIILSYLRKRAKAYPPVGYSYRLMLSGERGEANLKNIMNGLHEALKLLESEGYIKLLDGSIRLDRSILSLINARGYDLKRIGGRIARVIKSYAVHTYAGREVFLKVFLEEFVSKLLRSYRASGFKLDTRGYIMLPMHRGLQVVDRGVALKSILKELGFEKPKVRRIGHLLSLTYLVEGEGKSILVKMYGRFDLAKWLPVSLWSQLAVDFEVKPRRRLLNEYLGIMKLSEEGLPYTPILYLDLRKLYMVREYVHGEILTTILKKYDSGKILEIYRLLGRLIGRIHSLGYRLGDVKPSHILTASDGNLYILDLEQFKKSDQGLGWDIAELLYLTGVELSSGKSMQLFQGIVDSFIDGYISGGGSTRILEEASSLKYYGVFAPLIPVEAGFIVKKLRDVYS
;
A
#
# COMPACT_ATOMS: atom_id res chain seq x y z
N MET A 1 -25.99 -32.52 22.40
CA MET A 1 -26.32 -33.46 21.33
C MET A 1 -27.72 -33.19 20.85
N GLU A 2 -28.73 -33.27 21.72
CA GLU A 2 -30.15 -33.03 21.39
C GLU A 2 -30.45 -31.76 20.57
N ILE A 3 -29.84 -30.62 20.90
CA ILE A 3 -30.05 -29.35 20.15
C ILE A 3 -29.57 -29.45 18.70
N TYR A 4 -28.43 -30.10 18.44
CA TYR A 4 -27.87 -30.18 17.09
C TYR A 4 -28.62 -31.20 16.24
N ASP A 5 -29.05 -32.30 16.85
CA ASP A 5 -29.87 -33.32 16.19
C ASP A 5 -31.25 -32.74 15.79
N GLU A 6 -31.86 -31.93 16.65
CA GLU A 6 -33.11 -31.22 16.33
C GLU A 6 -32.94 -30.19 15.20
N ILE A 7 -31.82 -29.45 15.17
CA ILE A 7 -31.51 -28.54 14.06
C ILE A 7 -31.40 -29.30 12.74
N LEU A 8 -30.66 -30.42 12.72
CA LEU A 8 -30.50 -31.25 11.53
C LEU A 8 -31.86 -31.76 11.04
N ARG A 9 -32.70 -32.26 11.96
CA ARG A 9 -34.06 -32.74 11.67
C ARG A 9 -34.93 -31.66 11.03
N GLN A 10 -34.96 -30.44 11.59
CA GLN A 10 -35.75 -29.35 11.02
C GLN A 10 -35.22 -28.86 9.65
N VAL A 11 -33.91 -28.91 9.43
CA VAL A 11 -33.32 -28.61 8.11
C VAL A 11 -33.71 -29.66 7.07
N GLU A 12 -33.70 -30.94 7.43
CA GLU A 12 -34.15 -32.02 6.55
C GLU A 12 -35.64 -31.88 6.21
N GLU A 13 -36.50 -31.51 7.16
CA GLU A 13 -37.91 -31.23 6.89
C GLU A 13 -38.10 -30.09 5.89
N VAL A 14 -37.30 -29.02 5.98
CA VAL A 14 -37.33 -27.91 5.02
C VAL A 14 -36.90 -28.41 3.65
N ALA A 15 -35.77 -29.10 3.55
CA ALA A 15 -35.26 -29.61 2.27
C ALA A 15 -36.26 -30.57 1.60
N PHE A 16 -36.90 -31.44 2.38
CA PHE A 16 -37.93 -32.36 1.88
C PHE A 16 -39.17 -31.61 1.35
N LYS A 17 -39.65 -30.59 2.07
CA LYS A 17 -40.82 -29.79 1.65
C LYS A 17 -40.58 -29.03 0.34
N GLU A 18 -39.36 -28.58 0.12
CA GLU A 18 -38.95 -27.88 -1.10
C GLU A 18 -38.66 -28.83 -2.28
N GLY A 19 -38.82 -30.14 -2.09
CA GLY A 19 -38.55 -31.14 -3.13
C GLY A 19 -37.07 -31.24 -3.50
N ALA A 20 -36.16 -30.89 -2.58
CA ALA A 20 -34.73 -30.97 -2.81
C ALA A 20 -34.22 -32.41 -2.85
N GLU A 21 -33.10 -32.63 -3.56
CA GLU A 21 -32.53 -33.97 -3.72
C GLU A 21 -31.87 -34.46 -2.42
N SER A 22 -31.05 -33.62 -1.79
CA SER A 22 -30.42 -33.91 -0.50
C SER A 22 -29.85 -32.66 0.17
N VAL A 23 -29.62 -32.73 1.48
CA VAL A 23 -28.89 -31.70 2.23
C VAL A 23 -27.39 -32.01 2.16
N ARG A 24 -26.62 -31.15 1.48
CA ARG A 24 -25.18 -31.32 1.27
C ARG A 24 -24.37 -31.04 2.54
N ALA A 25 -24.73 -29.98 3.27
CA ALA A 25 -24.07 -29.56 4.51
C ALA A 25 -24.97 -28.61 5.33
N VAL A 26 -24.82 -28.65 6.65
CA VAL A 26 -25.50 -27.78 7.60
C VAL A 26 -24.47 -27.06 8.47
N ILE A 27 -24.60 -25.74 8.59
CA ILE A 27 -23.64 -24.88 9.30
C ILE A 27 -24.38 -24.00 10.29
N LEU A 28 -24.04 -24.10 11.57
CA LEU A 28 -24.50 -23.19 12.60
C LEU A 28 -23.57 -21.96 12.66
N TYR A 29 -24.11 -20.75 12.70
CA TYR A 29 -23.33 -19.51 12.75
C TYR A 29 -23.99 -18.46 13.64
N GLY A 30 -23.48 -17.23 13.62
CA GLY A 30 -24.14 -16.08 14.25
C GLY A 30 -23.82 -15.89 15.73
N SER A 31 -24.75 -15.25 16.44
CA SER A 31 -24.53 -14.72 17.79
C SER A 31 -24.30 -15.83 18.84
N ARG A 32 -25.02 -16.95 18.72
CA ARG A 32 -24.94 -18.12 19.60
C ARG A 32 -23.57 -18.81 19.49
N VAL A 33 -23.02 -18.89 18.28
CA VAL A 33 -21.67 -19.44 18.04
C VAL A 33 -20.60 -18.47 18.52
N SER A 34 -20.72 -17.20 18.13
CA SER A 34 -19.73 -16.15 18.39
C SER A 34 -19.70 -15.69 19.85
N GLY A 35 -20.61 -16.15 20.71
CA GLY A 35 -20.60 -15.88 22.15
C GLY A 35 -21.11 -14.50 22.55
N TYR A 36 -22.01 -13.91 21.76
CA TYR A 36 -22.65 -12.64 22.10
C TYR A 36 -24.18 -12.68 22.02
N ALA A 37 -24.75 -13.89 21.95
CA ALA A 37 -26.19 -14.10 22.02
C ALA A 37 -26.78 -13.62 23.35
N ARG A 38 -28.02 -13.14 23.25
CA ARG A 38 -28.94 -12.92 24.38
C ARG A 38 -29.85 -14.14 24.52
N GLU A 39 -30.61 -14.19 25.61
CA GLU A 39 -31.58 -15.27 25.86
C GLU A 39 -32.60 -15.40 24.71
N ASP A 40 -33.02 -14.26 24.15
CA ASP A 40 -33.98 -14.14 23.04
C ASP A 40 -33.35 -14.25 21.64
N SER A 41 -32.06 -14.57 21.52
CA SER A 41 -31.39 -14.64 20.22
C SER A 41 -31.70 -15.94 19.48
N ASP A 42 -32.12 -15.83 18.23
CA ASP A 42 -32.40 -16.99 17.37
C ASP A 42 -31.14 -17.84 17.09
N TYR A 43 -31.36 -19.08 16.66
CA TYR A 43 -30.33 -19.94 16.09
C TYR A 43 -30.24 -19.68 14.58
N ASP A 44 -29.06 -19.29 14.10
CA ASP A 44 -28.82 -19.01 12.68
C ASP A 44 -28.13 -20.22 12.00
N VAL A 45 -28.76 -20.77 10.97
CA VAL A 45 -28.25 -21.94 10.24
C VAL A 45 -28.17 -21.67 8.74
N ILE A 46 -27.12 -22.15 8.10
CA ILE A 46 -27.03 -22.25 6.64
C ILE A 46 -27.25 -23.72 6.27
N ALA A 47 -28.23 -23.99 5.41
CA ALA A 47 -28.48 -25.29 4.82
C ALA A 47 -28.07 -25.25 3.34
N ILE A 48 -27.01 -25.97 2.98
CA ILE A 48 -26.56 -26.08 1.60
C ILE A 48 -27.22 -27.32 1.02
N ILE A 49 -28.02 -27.12 -0.02
CA ILE A 49 -28.98 -28.11 -0.52
C ILE A 49 -28.69 -28.39 -2.00
N ASP A 50 -28.67 -29.66 -2.37
CA ASP A 50 -28.53 -30.07 -3.77
C ASP A 50 -29.86 -29.85 -4.51
N ARG A 51 -29.80 -29.02 -5.57
CA ARG A 51 -30.92 -28.67 -6.46
C ARG A 51 -32.11 -28.02 -5.74
N LEU A 52 -31.85 -26.96 -4.97
CA LEU A 52 -32.92 -26.15 -4.36
C LEU A 52 -33.63 -25.31 -5.45
N PRO A 53 -34.96 -25.43 -5.64
CA PRO A 53 -35.68 -24.72 -6.72
C PRO A 53 -35.55 -23.20 -6.65
N GLU A 54 -35.84 -22.61 -5.49
CA GLU A 54 -35.82 -21.15 -5.29
C GLU A 54 -34.41 -20.55 -5.17
N LYS A 55 -33.36 -21.39 -5.32
CA LYS A 55 -31.94 -21.05 -5.25
C LYS A 55 -31.43 -20.49 -3.92
N ILE A 56 -32.20 -19.66 -3.22
CA ILE A 56 -31.90 -19.15 -1.88
C ILE A 56 -33.17 -18.65 -1.17
N GLU A 57 -33.41 -19.11 0.06
CA GLU A 57 -34.61 -18.74 0.83
C GLU A 57 -34.37 -18.81 2.34
N TYR A 58 -35.10 -17.98 3.11
CA TYR A 58 -35.15 -18.07 4.57
C TYR A 58 -36.40 -18.79 5.06
N TYR A 59 -36.20 -19.74 5.97
CA TYR A 59 -37.26 -20.38 6.73
C TYR A 59 -37.07 -20.08 8.21
N TYR A 60 -38.14 -19.64 8.86
CA TYR A 60 -38.18 -19.45 10.30
C TYR A 60 -39.03 -20.54 10.93
N LYS A 61 -38.43 -21.36 11.79
CA LYS A 61 -39.11 -22.45 12.49
C LYS A 61 -39.14 -22.20 14.00
N PRO A 62 -40.20 -22.60 14.71
CA PRO A 62 -40.18 -22.62 16.17
C PRO A 62 -39.07 -23.53 16.71
N PHE A 63 -38.33 -23.06 17.72
CA PHE A 63 -37.22 -23.80 18.32
C PHE A 63 -37.12 -23.47 19.82
N GLY A 64 -37.90 -24.19 20.64
CA GLY A 64 -38.12 -23.83 22.03
C GLY A 64 -38.78 -22.44 22.14
N ASP A 65 -38.21 -21.57 22.97
CA ASP A 65 -38.70 -20.19 23.16
C ASP A 65 -38.17 -19.18 22.12
N VAL A 66 -37.31 -19.64 21.21
CA VAL A 66 -36.72 -18.82 20.14
C VAL A 66 -37.04 -19.41 18.76
N LYS A 67 -36.50 -18.81 17.69
CA LYS A 67 -36.64 -19.35 16.34
C LYS A 67 -35.33 -19.99 15.87
N LEU A 68 -35.49 -20.93 14.94
CA LEU A 68 -34.44 -21.42 14.06
C LEU A 68 -34.58 -20.70 12.71
N ALA A 69 -33.62 -19.83 12.40
CA ALA A 69 -33.53 -19.13 11.13
C ALA A 69 -32.63 -19.93 10.16
N ILE A 70 -33.27 -20.64 9.23
CA ILE A 70 -32.61 -21.49 8.23
C ILE A 70 -32.46 -20.70 6.93
N LEU A 71 -31.23 -20.36 6.57
CA LEU A 71 -30.86 -19.87 5.25
C LEU A 71 -30.57 -21.08 4.34
N ALA A 72 -31.56 -21.50 3.58
CA ALA A 72 -31.40 -22.53 2.56
C ALA A 72 -30.77 -21.93 1.30
N VAL A 73 -29.79 -22.62 0.73
CA VAL A 73 -29.12 -22.19 -0.51
C VAL A 73 -28.82 -23.39 -1.40
N ASP A 74 -29.06 -23.24 -2.69
CA ASP A 74 -28.64 -24.20 -3.70
C ASP A 74 -27.10 -24.32 -3.72
N ARG A 75 -26.62 -25.56 -3.82
CA ARG A 75 -25.19 -25.86 -3.83
C ARG A 75 -24.41 -25.04 -4.86
N GLU A 76 -24.86 -24.99 -6.11
CA GLU A 76 -24.13 -24.31 -7.19
C GLU A 76 -24.04 -22.80 -6.93
N ILE A 77 -25.11 -22.22 -6.38
CA ILE A 77 -25.17 -20.81 -5.98
C ILE A 77 -24.23 -20.53 -4.82
N PHE A 78 -24.19 -21.40 -3.82
CA PHE A 78 -23.27 -21.30 -2.70
C PHE A 78 -21.80 -21.36 -3.16
N GLU A 79 -21.45 -22.39 -3.94
CA GLU A 79 -20.08 -22.57 -4.45
C GLU A 79 -19.65 -21.37 -5.33
N SER A 80 -20.58 -20.83 -6.13
CA SER A 80 -20.35 -19.64 -6.95
C SER A 80 -20.22 -18.36 -6.11
N ASP A 81 -20.96 -18.22 -5.01
CA ASP A 81 -20.80 -17.07 -4.08
C ASP A 81 -19.46 -17.14 -3.33
N VAL A 82 -18.96 -18.34 -3.07
CA VAL A 82 -17.61 -18.54 -2.53
C VAL A 82 -16.54 -18.15 -3.56
N LYS A 83 -16.61 -18.69 -4.78
CA LYS A 83 -15.59 -18.49 -5.84
C LYS A 83 -15.60 -17.09 -6.43
N ASP A 84 -16.78 -16.52 -6.65
CA ASP A 84 -16.93 -15.32 -7.48
C ASP A 84 -17.74 -14.21 -6.81
N SER A 85 -18.26 -14.43 -5.59
CA SER A 85 -19.03 -13.42 -4.86
C SER A 85 -20.27 -12.98 -5.62
N ILE A 86 -20.96 -13.92 -6.29
CA ILE A 86 -22.12 -13.61 -7.14
C ILE A 86 -23.29 -13.00 -6.37
N LEU A 87 -23.42 -13.32 -5.08
CA LEU A 87 -24.38 -12.72 -4.14
C LEU A 87 -23.73 -11.63 -3.27
N GLY A 88 -22.50 -11.24 -3.58
CA GLY A 88 -21.75 -10.24 -2.82
C GLY A 88 -21.27 -10.74 -1.47
N ASP A 89 -20.92 -12.02 -1.37
CA ASP A 89 -20.58 -12.71 -0.12
C ASP A 89 -21.75 -12.65 0.87
N PHE A 90 -22.96 -12.83 0.36
CA PHE A 90 -24.14 -12.90 1.21
C PHE A 90 -24.08 -14.17 2.05
N VAL A 91 -24.05 -15.32 1.40
CA VAL A 91 -23.99 -16.61 2.10
C VAL A 91 -22.55 -16.89 2.52
N SER A 92 -21.61 -16.78 1.57
CA SER A 92 -20.22 -17.16 1.81
C SER A 92 -19.60 -16.32 2.92
N GLY A 93 -19.89 -15.02 3.00
CA GLY A 93 -19.33 -14.11 4.01
C GLY A 93 -19.57 -14.52 5.47
N ARG A 94 -20.56 -15.39 5.74
CA ARG A 94 -20.84 -15.95 7.07
C ARG A 94 -19.82 -17.01 7.50
N LEU A 95 -19.18 -17.69 6.53
CA LEU A 95 -18.04 -18.58 6.76
C LEU A 95 -16.74 -17.82 7.10
N PHE A 96 -16.74 -16.49 6.99
CA PHE A 96 -15.56 -15.71 7.36
C PHE A 96 -15.49 -15.48 8.87
N THR A 97 -16.64 -15.48 9.54
CA THR A 97 -16.79 -15.39 11.00
C THR A 97 -16.87 -16.78 11.63
N PRO A 98 -16.78 -16.92 12.98
CA PRO A 98 -16.91 -18.23 13.63
C PRO A 98 -18.21 -18.94 13.28
N PHE A 99 -18.10 -20.23 12.97
CA PHE A 99 -19.20 -21.13 12.64
C PHE A 99 -18.90 -22.55 13.15
N ILE A 100 -19.90 -23.42 13.18
CA ILE A 100 -19.79 -24.83 13.53
C ILE A 100 -20.41 -25.67 12.40
N PRO A 101 -19.65 -26.55 11.71
CA PRO A 101 -20.23 -27.50 10.78
C PRO A 101 -20.98 -28.58 11.56
N LEU A 102 -22.29 -28.70 11.32
CA LEU A 102 -23.16 -29.72 11.92
C LEU A 102 -23.20 -30.98 11.05
N SER A 103 -22.94 -30.86 9.75
CA SER A 103 -22.76 -32.00 8.84
C SER A 103 -21.72 -31.70 7.76
N ASN A 104 -21.10 -32.75 7.22
CA ASN A 104 -20.13 -32.70 6.11
C ASN A 104 -19.00 -31.65 6.32
N SER A 105 -18.26 -31.80 7.41
CA SER A 105 -17.20 -30.86 7.81
C SER A 105 -16.09 -30.68 6.77
N GLU A 106 -15.76 -31.74 6.01
CA GLU A 106 -14.76 -31.68 4.94
C GLU A 106 -15.19 -30.73 3.82
N TYR A 107 -16.44 -30.82 3.37
CA TYR A 107 -17.00 -29.91 2.39
C TYR A 107 -17.00 -28.47 2.91
N VAL A 108 -17.46 -28.25 4.15
CA VAL A 108 -17.48 -26.91 4.75
C VAL A 108 -16.07 -26.31 4.86
N ARG A 109 -15.07 -27.12 5.27
CA ARG A 109 -13.68 -26.68 5.39
C ARG A 109 -13.08 -26.31 4.03
N LEU A 110 -13.32 -27.11 2.99
CA LEU A 110 -12.87 -26.84 1.63
C LEU A 110 -13.34 -25.44 1.16
N TRP A 111 -14.62 -25.14 1.35
CA TRP A 111 -15.22 -23.88 0.89
C TRP A 111 -14.87 -22.69 1.78
N GLU A 112 -14.69 -22.89 3.09
CA GLU A 112 -14.12 -21.86 3.99
C GLU A 112 -12.74 -21.42 3.49
N VAL A 113 -11.84 -22.37 3.23
CA VAL A 113 -10.47 -22.10 2.78
C VAL A 113 -10.49 -21.45 1.39
N CYS A 114 -11.33 -21.94 0.48
CA CYS A 114 -11.49 -21.36 -0.85
C CYS A 114 -11.90 -19.88 -0.79
N MET A 115 -12.90 -19.56 0.05
CA MET A 115 -13.36 -18.18 0.26
C MET A 115 -12.26 -17.30 0.89
N LYS A 116 -11.61 -17.78 1.96
CA LYS A 116 -10.55 -17.03 2.65
C LYS A 116 -9.35 -16.78 1.73
N ARG A 117 -9.00 -17.74 0.87
CA ARG A 117 -7.96 -17.58 -0.16
C ARG A 117 -8.33 -16.47 -1.13
N ARG A 118 -9.55 -16.46 -1.66
CA ARG A 118 -10.02 -15.37 -2.53
C ARG A 118 -9.93 -14.03 -1.83
N ILE A 119 -10.49 -13.90 -0.62
CA ILE A 119 -10.51 -12.65 0.15
C ILE A 119 -9.09 -12.18 0.46
N ALA A 120 -8.20 -13.07 0.91
CA ALA A 120 -6.80 -12.76 1.17
C ALA A 120 -6.11 -12.22 -0.08
N LEU A 121 -6.21 -12.92 -1.21
CA LEU A 121 -5.64 -12.48 -2.48
C LEU A 121 -6.17 -11.10 -2.89
N GLU A 122 -7.49 -10.92 -2.75
CA GLU A 122 -8.21 -9.70 -3.01
C GLU A 122 -7.72 -8.50 -2.16
N GLU A 123 -7.39 -8.71 -0.88
CA GLU A 123 -6.82 -7.69 0.01
C GLU A 123 -5.33 -7.43 -0.27
N LEU A 124 -4.58 -8.48 -0.57
CA LEU A 124 -3.14 -8.40 -0.84
C LEU A 124 -2.84 -7.72 -2.18
N ILE A 125 -3.67 -7.91 -3.22
CA ILE A 125 -3.55 -7.17 -4.50
C ILE A 125 -3.73 -5.66 -4.27
N GLU A 126 -4.67 -5.25 -3.42
CA GLU A 126 -4.89 -3.84 -3.12
C GLU A 126 -3.68 -3.23 -2.39
N LEU A 127 -3.11 -3.95 -1.42
CA LEU A 127 -1.85 -3.56 -0.78
C LEU A 127 -0.70 -3.51 -1.80
N ALA A 128 -0.62 -4.50 -2.69
CA ALA A 128 0.42 -4.57 -3.71
C ALA A 128 0.42 -3.33 -4.60
N TYR A 129 -0.77 -2.89 -5.01
CA TYR A 129 -0.93 -1.69 -5.82
C TYR A 129 -0.60 -0.39 -5.05
N ILE A 130 -0.98 -0.30 -3.77
CA ILE A 130 -0.74 0.88 -2.95
C ILE A 130 0.74 1.06 -2.63
N TYR A 131 1.45 -0.05 -2.38
CA TYR A 131 2.82 -0.09 -1.89
C TYR A 131 3.82 -0.62 -2.93
N GLU A 132 3.46 -0.60 -4.23
CA GLU A 132 4.24 -1.14 -5.33
C GLU A 132 5.76 -0.83 -5.26
N PRO A 133 6.20 0.41 -4.98
CA PRO A 133 7.63 0.73 -4.99
C PRO A 133 8.44 -0.07 -3.96
N VAL A 134 7.81 -0.49 -2.86
CA VAL A 134 8.48 -1.08 -1.69
C VAL A 134 8.05 -2.51 -1.40
N LEU A 135 7.43 -3.21 -2.35
CA LEU A 135 6.83 -4.53 -2.10
C LEU A 135 7.80 -5.56 -1.52
N GLU A 136 9.04 -5.53 -1.96
CA GLU A 136 10.09 -6.43 -1.48
C GLU A 136 10.40 -6.28 0.02
N TYR A 137 10.06 -5.13 0.59
CA TYR A 137 10.23 -4.80 2.01
C TYR A 137 8.93 -4.89 2.82
N LEU A 138 7.78 -4.95 2.15
CA LEU A 138 6.48 -4.84 2.80
C LEU A 138 6.16 -6.13 3.58
N LEU A 139 5.97 -5.98 4.89
CA LEU A 139 5.44 -7.02 5.76
C LEU A 139 4.03 -6.67 6.22
N VAL A 140 3.14 -7.64 6.16
CA VAL A 140 1.72 -7.48 6.50
C VAL A 140 1.33 -8.53 7.52
N ASP A 141 0.81 -8.10 8.65
CA ASP A 141 0.22 -9.03 9.62
C ASP A 141 -1.10 -9.59 9.06
N PRO A 142 -1.33 -10.92 9.04
CA PRO A 142 -2.57 -11.53 8.57
C PRO A 142 -3.86 -10.98 9.18
N ILE A 143 -3.81 -10.46 10.41
CA ILE A 143 -4.96 -9.81 11.08
C ILE A 143 -5.45 -8.62 10.24
N TYR A 144 -4.58 -7.96 9.48
CA TYR A 144 -4.98 -6.92 8.51
C TYR A 144 -6.07 -7.42 7.57
N ILE A 145 -5.95 -8.63 7.03
CA ILE A 145 -6.90 -9.19 6.05
C ILE A 145 -8.29 -9.31 6.69
N ILE A 146 -8.33 -9.84 7.93
CA ILE A 146 -9.57 -10.00 8.70
C ILE A 146 -10.22 -8.62 8.94
N LEU A 147 -9.46 -7.69 9.51
CA LEU A 147 -9.99 -6.38 9.88
C LEU A 147 -10.37 -5.55 8.65
N SER A 148 -9.59 -5.62 7.58
CA SER A 148 -9.87 -4.93 6.33
C SER A 148 -11.15 -5.45 5.68
N TYR A 149 -11.32 -6.77 5.58
CA TYR A 149 -12.53 -7.39 5.05
C TYR A 149 -13.78 -7.00 5.85
N LEU A 150 -13.76 -7.22 7.17
CA LEU A 150 -14.89 -6.92 8.06
C LEU A 150 -15.22 -5.41 8.05
N ARG A 151 -14.21 -4.54 8.00
CA ARG A 151 -14.41 -3.09 7.93
C ARG A 151 -15.07 -2.66 6.63
N LYS A 152 -14.67 -3.22 5.49
CA LYS A 152 -15.31 -2.92 4.19
C LYS A 152 -16.78 -3.33 4.21
N ARG A 153 -17.10 -4.48 4.82
CA ARG A 153 -18.49 -4.92 5.01
C ARG A 153 -19.29 -4.00 5.93
N ALA A 154 -18.76 -3.68 7.11
CA ALA A 154 -19.41 -2.76 8.05
C ALA A 154 -19.59 -1.35 7.47
N LYS A 155 -18.70 -0.89 6.58
CA LYS A 155 -18.86 0.40 5.90
C LYS A 155 -20.02 0.38 4.90
N ALA A 156 -20.20 -0.73 4.19
CA ALA A 156 -21.28 -0.89 3.22
C ALA A 156 -22.63 -1.16 3.90
N TYR A 157 -22.63 -1.83 5.06
CA TYR A 157 -23.83 -2.04 5.88
C TYR A 157 -23.49 -1.86 7.37
N PRO A 158 -23.66 -0.63 7.90
CA PRO A 158 -23.32 -0.31 9.28
C PRO A 158 -23.90 -1.23 10.37
N PRO A 159 -25.11 -1.80 10.25
CA PRO A 159 -25.67 -2.64 11.32
C PRO A 159 -24.81 -3.87 11.71
N VAL A 160 -24.05 -4.47 10.77
CA VAL A 160 -23.14 -5.59 11.13
C VAL A 160 -21.87 -5.13 11.87
N GLY A 161 -21.61 -3.83 11.94
CA GLY A 161 -20.49 -3.30 12.73
C GLY A 161 -20.61 -3.64 14.22
N TYR A 162 -21.84 -3.69 14.74
CA TYR A 162 -22.10 -4.08 16.13
C TYR A 162 -21.76 -5.56 16.40
N SER A 163 -22.16 -6.47 15.52
CA SER A 163 -21.86 -7.90 15.67
C SER A 163 -20.37 -8.18 15.56
N TYR A 164 -19.67 -7.55 14.60
CA TYR A 164 -18.21 -7.70 14.48
C TYR A 164 -17.47 -7.19 15.72
N ARG A 165 -17.94 -6.09 16.33
CA ARG A 165 -17.40 -5.61 17.60
C ARG A 165 -17.54 -6.67 18.68
N LEU A 166 -18.76 -7.15 18.94
CA LEU A 166 -18.98 -8.12 20.01
C LEU A 166 -18.25 -9.44 19.76
N MET A 167 -18.21 -9.89 18.51
CA MET A 167 -17.47 -11.08 18.10
C MET A 167 -15.98 -10.98 18.41
N LEU A 168 -15.35 -9.82 18.21
CA LEU A 168 -13.90 -9.65 18.37
C LEU A 168 -13.48 -9.11 19.74
N SER A 169 -14.35 -8.40 20.45
CA SER A 169 -14.04 -7.74 21.74
C SER A 169 -14.81 -8.30 22.94
N GLY A 170 -15.75 -9.21 22.71
CA GLY A 170 -16.46 -9.91 23.79
C GLY A 170 -15.59 -10.98 24.46
N GLU A 171 -16.19 -11.72 25.39
CA GLU A 171 -15.53 -12.78 26.17
C GLU A 171 -14.85 -13.84 25.30
N ARG A 172 -15.47 -14.19 24.16
CA ARG A 172 -14.90 -15.14 23.19
C ARG A 172 -14.02 -14.49 22.11
N GLY A 173 -13.67 -13.21 22.24
CA GLY A 173 -12.98 -12.43 21.21
C GLY A 173 -11.69 -13.07 20.70
N GLU A 174 -10.81 -13.49 21.62
CA GLU A 174 -9.54 -14.14 21.28
C GLU A 174 -9.75 -15.51 20.63
N ALA A 175 -10.65 -16.33 21.17
CA ALA A 175 -10.99 -17.64 20.61
C ALA A 175 -11.62 -17.50 19.21
N ASN A 176 -12.49 -16.52 19.02
CA ASN A 176 -13.11 -16.21 17.73
C ASN A 176 -12.07 -15.77 16.70
N LEU A 177 -11.15 -14.87 17.08
CA LEU A 177 -10.07 -14.45 16.21
C LEU A 177 -9.18 -15.64 15.81
N LYS A 178 -8.81 -16.49 16.77
CA LYS A 178 -8.04 -17.71 16.53
C LYS A 178 -8.75 -18.66 15.55
N ASN A 179 -10.06 -18.86 15.71
CA ASN A 179 -10.86 -19.68 14.79
C ASN A 179 -10.86 -19.12 13.36
N ILE A 180 -11.04 -17.80 13.20
CA ILE A 180 -10.95 -17.15 11.90
C ILE A 180 -9.55 -17.33 11.30
N MET A 181 -8.51 -17.12 12.11
CA MET A 181 -7.11 -17.25 11.72
C MET A 181 -6.74 -18.66 11.24
N ASN A 182 -7.30 -19.72 11.81
CA ASN A 182 -7.00 -21.10 11.40
C ASN A 182 -7.32 -21.35 9.92
N GLY A 183 -8.52 -20.99 9.46
CA GLY A 183 -8.86 -21.11 8.03
C GLY A 183 -8.08 -20.13 7.15
N LEU A 184 -7.71 -18.96 7.69
CA LEU A 184 -6.92 -17.99 6.95
C LEU A 184 -5.47 -18.47 6.75
N HIS A 185 -4.87 -19.11 7.74
CA HIS A 185 -3.53 -19.70 7.62
C HIS A 185 -3.47 -20.77 6.53
N GLU A 186 -4.48 -21.63 6.41
CA GLU A 186 -4.55 -22.61 5.32
C GLU A 186 -4.67 -21.92 3.96
N ALA A 187 -5.53 -20.89 3.86
CA ALA A 187 -5.64 -20.09 2.66
C ALA A 187 -4.32 -19.38 2.28
N LEU A 188 -3.58 -18.87 3.26
CA LEU A 188 -2.28 -18.22 3.04
C LEU A 188 -1.21 -19.22 2.59
N LYS A 189 -1.18 -20.45 3.12
CA LYS A 189 -0.29 -21.51 2.63
C LYS A 189 -0.53 -21.84 1.16
N LEU A 190 -1.79 -21.83 0.71
CA LEU A 190 -2.11 -21.99 -0.71
C LEU A 190 -1.53 -20.83 -1.53
N LEU A 191 -1.70 -19.59 -1.09
CA LEU A 191 -1.14 -18.41 -1.79
C LEU A 191 0.40 -18.42 -1.82
N GLU A 192 1.04 -18.94 -0.77
CA GLU A 192 2.49 -19.15 -0.74
C GLU A 192 2.93 -20.22 -1.76
N SER A 193 2.22 -21.35 -1.83
CA SER A 193 2.49 -22.41 -2.81
C SER A 193 2.31 -21.96 -4.26
N GLU A 194 1.46 -20.95 -4.48
CA GLU A 194 1.24 -20.32 -5.78
C GLU A 194 2.29 -19.26 -6.14
N GLY A 195 3.19 -18.94 -5.21
CA GLY A 195 4.29 -18.00 -5.42
C GLY A 195 3.90 -16.52 -5.32
N TYR A 196 2.72 -16.19 -4.79
CA TYR A 196 2.26 -14.80 -4.64
C TYR A 196 2.76 -14.13 -3.35
N ILE A 197 3.04 -14.93 -2.32
CA ILE A 197 3.51 -14.47 -1.02
C ILE A 197 4.59 -15.39 -0.46
N LYS A 198 5.28 -14.92 0.58
CA LYS A 198 6.09 -15.74 1.49
C LYS A 198 5.64 -15.47 2.93
N LEU A 199 5.52 -16.52 3.73
CA LEU A 199 5.21 -16.42 5.16
C LEU A 199 6.53 -16.38 5.95
N LEU A 200 6.73 -15.31 6.72
CA LEU A 200 7.92 -15.07 7.52
C LEU A 200 7.51 -14.78 8.96
N ASP A 201 7.80 -15.71 9.89
CA ASP A 201 7.46 -15.57 11.31
C ASP A 201 6.01 -15.14 11.58
N GLY A 202 5.07 -15.69 10.80
CA GLY A 202 3.64 -15.36 10.87
C GLY A 202 3.22 -14.08 10.12
N SER A 203 4.16 -13.29 9.60
CA SER A 203 3.89 -12.15 8.71
C SER A 203 3.88 -12.55 7.24
N ILE A 204 3.18 -11.77 6.42
CA ILE A 204 3.09 -11.95 4.97
C ILE A 204 4.05 -10.99 4.28
N ARG A 205 4.99 -11.52 3.49
CA ARG A 205 5.76 -10.76 2.52
C ARG A 205 5.18 -10.97 1.12
N LEU A 206 4.92 -9.88 0.40
CA LEU A 206 4.40 -9.95 -0.96
C LEU A 206 5.51 -10.23 -1.97
N ASP A 207 5.24 -11.14 -2.90
CA ASP A 207 6.10 -11.32 -4.08
C ASP A 207 5.64 -10.37 -5.20
N ARG A 208 6.57 -9.88 -6.04
CA ARG A 208 6.22 -9.01 -7.18
C ARG A 208 5.31 -9.72 -8.19
N SER A 209 5.33 -11.06 -8.24
CA SER A 209 4.46 -11.87 -9.09
C SER A 209 2.97 -11.55 -8.90
N ILE A 210 2.55 -11.11 -7.70
CA ILE A 210 1.16 -10.75 -7.40
C ILE A 210 0.65 -9.61 -8.28
N LEU A 211 1.53 -8.71 -8.73
CA LEU A 211 1.18 -7.59 -9.62
C LEU A 211 0.71 -8.06 -11.00
N SER A 212 1.18 -9.23 -11.47
CA SER A 212 0.74 -9.81 -12.74
C SER A 212 -0.78 -10.06 -12.78
N LEU A 213 -1.38 -10.27 -11.61
CA LEU A 213 -2.81 -10.55 -11.47
C LEU A 213 -3.70 -9.34 -11.73
N ILE A 214 -3.17 -8.11 -11.58
CA ILE A 214 -3.92 -6.86 -11.74
C ILE A 214 -4.46 -6.74 -13.18
N ASN A 215 -3.74 -7.27 -14.18
CA ASN A 215 -4.12 -7.19 -15.59
C ASN A 215 -4.52 -8.55 -16.20
N ALA A 216 -3.95 -9.67 -15.74
CA ALA A 216 -4.04 -10.95 -16.46
C ALA A 216 -5.25 -11.85 -16.10
N ARG A 217 -5.90 -11.67 -14.94
CA ARG A 217 -6.93 -12.62 -14.44
C ARG A 217 -8.30 -12.00 -14.08
N GLY A 218 -8.64 -10.84 -14.66
CA GLY A 218 -9.92 -10.17 -14.37
C GLY A 218 -10.03 -9.59 -12.95
N TYR A 219 -8.92 -9.51 -12.20
CA TYR A 219 -8.79 -8.66 -11.02
C TYR A 219 -8.47 -7.22 -11.43
N ASP A 220 -9.29 -6.65 -12.33
CA ASP A 220 -9.20 -5.21 -12.62
C ASP A 220 -9.44 -4.44 -11.31
N LEU A 221 -8.73 -3.33 -11.11
CA LEU A 221 -8.98 -2.36 -10.03
C LEU A 221 -10.47 -2.00 -9.91
N LYS A 222 -11.24 -2.09 -10.99
CA LYS A 222 -12.72 -2.00 -10.97
C LYS A 222 -13.41 -3.11 -10.19
N ARG A 223 -12.95 -4.38 -10.25
CA ARG A 223 -13.51 -5.51 -9.46
C ARG A 223 -13.20 -5.38 -7.97
N ILE A 224 -12.02 -4.82 -7.64
CA ILE A 224 -11.63 -4.44 -6.26
C ILE A 224 -12.48 -3.27 -5.77
N GLY A 225 -12.62 -2.20 -6.56
CA GLY A 225 -13.48 -1.05 -6.26
C GLY A 225 -14.97 -1.40 -6.18
N GLY A 226 -15.41 -2.37 -6.98
CA GLY A 226 -16.77 -2.91 -7.00
C GLY A 226 -17.14 -3.75 -5.77
N ARG A 227 -16.21 -4.02 -4.84
CA ARG A 227 -16.51 -4.72 -3.57
C ARG A 227 -17.62 -4.05 -2.78
N ILE A 228 -17.61 -2.73 -2.68
CA ILE A 228 -18.65 -2.01 -1.92
C ILE A 228 -20.02 -2.24 -2.58
N ALA A 229 -20.09 -2.19 -3.91
CA ALA A 229 -21.31 -2.47 -4.65
C ALA A 229 -21.77 -3.93 -4.49
N ARG A 230 -20.83 -4.90 -4.49
CA ARG A 230 -21.10 -6.30 -4.17
C ARG A 230 -21.69 -6.46 -2.77
N VAL A 231 -21.08 -5.83 -1.76
CA VAL A 231 -21.62 -5.90 -0.39
C VAL A 231 -23.00 -5.25 -0.32
N ILE A 232 -23.25 -4.11 -0.97
CA ILE A 232 -24.59 -3.51 -1.04
C ILE A 232 -25.59 -4.48 -1.70
N LYS A 233 -25.19 -5.13 -2.81
CA LYS A 233 -26.00 -6.17 -3.47
C LYS A 233 -26.34 -7.31 -2.51
N SER A 234 -25.41 -7.74 -1.66
CA SER A 234 -25.66 -8.80 -0.67
C SER A 234 -26.81 -8.48 0.29
N TYR A 235 -27.00 -7.21 0.65
CA TYR A 235 -28.11 -6.79 1.51
C TYR A 235 -29.41 -6.58 0.73
N ALA A 236 -29.37 -6.40 -0.58
CA ALA A 236 -30.56 -6.47 -1.42
C ALA A 236 -31.06 -7.93 -1.57
N VAL A 237 -30.16 -8.93 -1.57
CA VAL A 237 -30.56 -10.35 -1.60
C VAL A 237 -31.39 -10.73 -0.36
N HIS A 238 -31.09 -10.17 0.81
CA HIS A 238 -31.92 -10.30 2.02
C HIS A 238 -33.39 -9.94 1.79
N THR A 239 -33.68 -8.95 0.93
CA THR A 239 -35.06 -8.52 0.63
C THR A 239 -35.76 -9.42 -0.39
N TYR A 240 -35.01 -10.10 -1.26
CA TYR A 240 -35.58 -11.04 -2.24
C TYR A 240 -35.85 -12.41 -1.62
N ALA A 241 -34.97 -12.88 -0.72
CA ALA A 241 -35.06 -14.18 -0.04
C ALA A 241 -36.08 -14.23 1.12
N GLY A 242 -36.85 -13.17 1.36
CA GLY A 242 -37.83 -13.07 2.46
C GLY A 242 -39.07 -12.25 2.13
N ARG A 243 -39.60 -12.34 0.89
CA ARG A 243 -40.63 -11.46 0.30
C ARG A 243 -41.71 -10.91 1.28
N GLU A 244 -41.73 -9.59 1.50
CA GLU A 244 -42.69 -8.63 0.92
C GLU A 244 -42.23 -7.17 1.15
N VAL A 245 -42.05 -6.45 0.04
CA VAL A 245 -42.02 -4.98 -0.19
C VAL A 245 -40.84 -4.08 0.28
N PHE A 246 -40.41 -3.25 -0.69
CA PHE A 246 -39.87 -1.87 -0.65
C PHE A 246 -38.34 -1.61 -0.66
N LEU A 247 -37.70 -1.93 -1.80
CA LEU A 247 -36.36 -1.43 -2.20
C LEU A 247 -36.23 0.11 -2.13
N LYS A 248 -37.29 0.88 -2.42
CA LYS A 248 -37.22 2.35 -2.55
C LYS A 248 -37.32 3.07 -1.20
N VAL A 249 -38.20 2.62 -0.31
CA VAL A 249 -38.39 3.20 1.04
C VAL A 249 -37.22 2.82 1.95
N PHE A 250 -36.66 1.60 1.82
CA PHE A 250 -35.46 1.24 2.55
C PHE A 250 -34.24 2.03 2.09
N LEU A 251 -34.04 2.34 0.81
CA LEU A 251 -32.88 3.15 0.37
C LEU A 251 -32.86 4.54 1.01
N GLU A 252 -33.99 5.23 1.07
CA GLU A 252 -34.09 6.57 1.68
C GLU A 252 -34.02 6.51 3.21
N GLU A 253 -34.65 5.52 3.83
CA GLU A 253 -34.64 5.34 5.29
C GLU A 253 -33.31 4.77 5.80
N PHE A 254 -32.66 3.88 5.03
CA PHE A 254 -31.31 3.37 5.23
C PHE A 254 -30.30 4.50 5.14
N VAL A 255 -30.36 5.37 4.13
CA VAL A 255 -29.51 6.58 4.02
C VAL A 255 -29.74 7.51 5.22
N SER A 256 -30.99 7.71 5.64
CA SER A 256 -31.35 8.55 6.79
C SER A 256 -30.91 7.94 8.13
N LYS A 257 -30.93 6.61 8.28
CA LYS A 257 -30.38 5.86 9.43
C LYS A 257 -28.85 5.74 9.34
N LEU A 258 -28.27 5.78 8.14
CA LEU A 258 -26.83 5.82 7.86
C LEU A 258 -26.23 7.12 8.41
N LEU A 259 -26.83 8.26 8.07
CA LEU A 259 -26.41 9.59 8.53
C LEU A 259 -26.52 9.74 10.06
N ARG A 260 -27.49 9.06 10.69
CA ARG A 260 -27.68 9.04 12.15
C ARG A 260 -26.71 8.09 12.87
N SER A 261 -26.46 6.89 12.34
CA SER A 261 -25.51 5.91 12.92
C SER A 261 -24.03 6.31 12.75
N TYR A 262 -23.71 7.09 11.71
CA TYR A 262 -22.40 7.72 11.53
C TYR A 262 -22.05 8.67 12.70
N ARG A 263 -23.05 9.21 13.41
CA ARG A 263 -22.87 10.06 14.58
C ARG A 263 -22.92 9.30 15.92
N ALA A 264 -23.38 8.05 15.95
CA ALA A 264 -23.70 7.32 17.18
C ALA A 264 -22.89 6.04 17.47
N SER A 265 -21.95 5.63 16.60
CA SER A 265 -21.12 4.44 16.84
C SER A 265 -19.64 4.79 17.02
N GLY A 266 -19.17 4.78 18.27
CA GLY A 266 -17.78 5.05 18.64
C GLY A 266 -16.78 3.91 18.35
N PHE A 267 -17.22 2.80 17.74
CA PHE A 267 -16.33 1.66 17.44
C PHE A 267 -15.95 1.63 15.96
N LYS A 268 -14.63 1.61 15.71
CA LYS A 268 -14.06 1.55 14.37
C LYS A 268 -13.14 0.33 14.33
N LEU A 269 -13.44 -0.64 13.48
CA LEU A 269 -12.50 -1.70 13.13
C LEU A 269 -11.24 -1.02 12.59
N ASP A 270 -10.20 -0.95 13.41
CA ASP A 270 -9.00 -0.21 13.05
C ASP A 270 -8.02 -1.13 12.33
N THR A 271 -7.78 -0.83 11.07
CA THR A 271 -6.83 -1.56 10.23
C THR A 271 -5.41 -1.01 10.38
N ARG A 272 -5.16 -0.24 11.45
CA ARG A 272 -3.86 0.35 11.78
C ARG A 272 -3.08 -0.63 12.62
N GLY A 273 -1.77 -0.64 12.44
CA GLY A 273 -0.91 -1.44 13.30
C GLY A 273 -0.28 -2.64 12.60
N TYR A 274 -0.65 -2.90 11.35
CA TYR A 274 -0.46 -4.20 10.71
C TYR A 274 0.38 -4.16 9.44
N ILE A 275 0.83 -2.97 9.04
CA ILE A 275 1.74 -2.80 7.90
C ILE A 275 3.09 -2.36 8.43
N MET A 276 4.12 -3.11 8.06
CA MET A 276 5.47 -2.97 8.59
C MET A 276 6.49 -2.86 7.47
N LEU A 277 7.55 -2.10 7.73
CA LEU A 277 8.69 -1.94 6.85
C LEU A 277 9.99 -2.00 7.69
N PRO A 278 11.07 -2.62 7.17
CA PRO A 278 12.38 -2.59 7.81
C PRO A 278 12.95 -1.18 7.82
N MET A 279 13.44 -0.73 8.98
CA MET A 279 14.20 0.50 9.13
C MET A 279 15.64 0.15 9.51
N HIS A 280 16.52 1.15 9.51
CA HIS A 280 17.92 1.02 9.94
C HIS A 280 18.06 0.59 11.41
N ARG A 281 17.00 0.80 12.21
CA ARG A 281 16.94 0.42 13.64
C ARG A 281 16.08 -0.84 13.90
N GLY A 282 15.68 -1.55 12.85
CA GLY A 282 14.80 -2.72 12.94
C GLY A 282 13.42 -2.49 12.32
N LEU A 283 12.51 -3.42 12.55
CA LEU A 283 11.19 -3.39 11.94
C LEU A 283 10.27 -2.33 12.56
N GLN A 284 9.59 -1.52 11.75
CA GLN A 284 8.64 -0.51 12.23
C GLN A 284 7.26 -0.72 11.63
N VAL A 285 6.22 -0.57 12.47
CA VAL A 285 4.84 -0.40 12.01
C VAL A 285 4.63 1.01 11.43
N VAL A 286 4.26 1.11 10.17
CA VAL A 286 4.28 2.37 9.41
C VAL A 286 2.90 2.95 9.13
N ASP A 287 1.82 2.30 9.56
CA ASP A 287 0.45 2.74 9.26
C ASP A 287 -0.38 3.15 10.50
N ARG A 288 0.26 3.40 11.64
CA ARG A 288 -0.43 3.82 12.89
C ARG A 288 -1.07 5.21 12.81
N GLY A 289 -0.50 6.15 12.05
CA GLY A 289 -0.98 7.54 12.01
C GLY A 289 -0.59 8.32 13.28
N VAL A 290 0.60 8.09 13.82
CA VAL A 290 1.07 8.71 15.07
C VAL A 290 1.37 10.19 14.84
N ALA A 291 0.98 11.05 15.79
CA ALA A 291 1.28 12.47 15.69
C ALA A 291 2.78 12.73 15.79
N LEU A 292 3.32 13.60 14.92
CA LEU A 292 4.74 13.95 14.91
C LEU A 292 5.24 14.38 16.29
N LYS A 293 4.45 15.16 17.05
CA LYS A 293 4.79 15.57 18.42
C LYS A 293 5.08 14.38 19.36
N SER A 294 4.33 13.29 19.24
CA SER A 294 4.57 12.08 20.04
C SER A 294 5.89 11.43 19.65
N ILE A 295 6.17 11.33 18.35
CA ILE A 295 7.44 10.77 17.85
C ILE A 295 8.63 11.63 18.24
N LEU A 296 8.53 12.95 18.17
CA LEU A 296 9.58 13.85 18.64
C LEU A 296 9.87 13.64 20.13
N LYS A 297 8.83 13.48 20.96
CA LYS A 297 8.99 13.17 22.39
C LYS A 297 9.66 11.81 22.61
N GLU A 298 9.25 10.77 21.88
CA GLU A 298 9.88 9.44 21.94
C GLU A 298 11.36 9.46 21.53
N LEU A 299 11.73 10.34 20.59
CA LEU A 299 13.11 10.57 20.16
C LEU A 299 13.90 11.48 21.12
N GLY A 300 13.29 11.96 22.20
CA GLY A 300 13.92 12.80 23.22
C GLY A 300 13.85 14.31 22.96
N PHE A 301 13.04 14.78 22.01
CA PHE A 301 12.84 16.20 21.74
C PHE A 301 11.62 16.76 22.49
N GLU A 302 11.82 17.28 23.71
CA GLU A 302 10.72 17.84 24.51
C GLU A 302 10.32 19.25 24.09
N LYS A 303 11.30 20.13 23.86
CA LYS A 303 11.11 21.53 23.41
C LYS A 303 12.03 21.85 22.23
N PRO A 304 11.89 21.16 21.09
CA PRO A 304 12.79 21.38 19.97
C PRO A 304 12.58 22.76 19.33
N LYS A 305 13.67 23.33 18.85
CA LYS A 305 13.66 24.41 17.87
C LYS A 305 13.36 23.82 16.50
N VAL A 306 12.26 24.25 15.88
CA VAL A 306 11.85 23.79 14.55
C VAL A 306 12.06 24.92 13.55
N ARG A 307 12.86 24.67 12.51
CA ARG A 307 13.12 25.61 11.42
C ARG A 307 12.79 24.94 10.10
N ARG A 308 11.97 25.60 9.28
CA ARG A 308 11.75 25.16 7.90
C ARG A 308 13.03 25.36 7.08
N ILE A 309 13.41 24.36 6.30
CA ILE A 309 14.58 24.40 5.42
C ILE A 309 14.18 24.04 3.98
N GLY A 310 14.92 24.58 3.01
CA GLY A 310 14.64 24.43 1.58
C GLY A 310 13.79 25.57 0.99
N HIS A 311 13.22 25.34 -0.18
CA HIS A 311 12.44 26.32 -0.93
C HIS A 311 11.06 26.61 -0.30
N LEU A 312 10.41 27.70 -0.71
CA LEU A 312 9.11 28.17 -0.18
C LEU A 312 7.99 27.10 -0.20
N LEU A 313 8.10 26.09 -1.06
CA LEU A 313 7.13 24.99 -1.19
C LEU A 313 7.58 23.68 -0.53
N SER A 314 8.85 23.51 -0.12
CA SER A 314 9.29 22.26 0.51
C SER A 314 8.79 22.18 1.96
N LEU A 315 8.09 21.11 2.32
CA LEU A 315 7.63 20.87 3.68
C LEU A 315 8.68 20.08 4.49
N THR A 316 9.92 20.58 4.48
CA THR A 316 11.06 19.99 5.17
C THR A 316 11.47 20.87 6.34
N TYR A 317 11.68 20.26 7.49
CA TYR A 317 11.96 20.92 8.76
C TYR A 317 13.22 20.34 9.39
N LEU A 318 14.14 21.21 9.77
CA LEU A 318 15.21 20.90 10.70
C LEU A 318 14.67 21.04 12.12
N VAL A 319 14.85 20.00 12.93
CA VAL A 319 14.43 19.97 14.33
C VAL A 319 15.69 19.80 15.17
N GLU A 320 15.99 20.80 15.99
CA GLU A 320 17.19 20.87 16.83
C GLU A 320 16.78 20.92 18.30
N GLY A 321 17.44 20.15 19.14
CA GLY A 321 17.17 20.12 20.57
C GLY A 321 17.97 19.02 21.26
N GLU A 322 18.25 19.20 22.55
CA GLU A 322 18.97 18.20 23.36
C GLU A 322 20.30 17.73 22.75
N GLY A 323 21.04 18.65 22.11
CA GLY A 323 22.32 18.35 21.46
C GLY A 323 22.24 17.50 20.18
N LYS A 324 21.03 17.30 19.62
CA LYS A 324 20.78 16.50 18.43
C LYS A 324 20.03 17.30 17.36
N SER A 325 20.20 16.87 16.11
CA SER A 325 19.51 17.44 14.95
C SER A 325 18.89 16.33 14.11
N ILE A 326 17.62 16.48 13.73
CA ILE A 326 16.91 15.56 12.84
C ILE A 326 16.21 16.33 11.73
N LEU A 327 15.95 15.63 10.63
CA LEU A 327 15.19 16.12 9.50
C LEU A 327 13.79 15.53 9.54
N VAL A 328 12.76 16.36 9.40
CA VAL A 328 11.38 15.93 9.22
C VAL A 328 10.88 16.40 7.87
N LYS A 329 10.47 15.47 7.01
CA LYS A 329 9.91 15.75 5.68
C LYS A 329 8.46 15.33 5.64
N MET A 330 7.58 16.23 5.21
CA MET A 330 6.15 15.99 5.06
C MET A 330 5.79 15.90 3.56
N TYR A 331 4.87 14.99 3.20
CA TYR A 331 4.48 14.73 1.81
C TYR A 331 2.99 15.05 1.63
N GLY A 332 2.67 16.33 1.66
CA GLY A 332 1.30 16.84 1.69
C GLY A 332 0.70 17.14 0.32
N ARG A 333 -0.58 17.54 0.27
CA ARG A 333 -1.23 18.00 -0.97
C ARG A 333 -0.61 19.28 -1.56
N PHE A 334 -0.04 20.13 -0.70
CA PHE A 334 0.60 21.38 -1.14
C PHE A 334 1.84 21.15 -2.01
N ASP A 335 2.47 19.97 -1.93
CA ASP A 335 3.59 19.61 -2.79
C ASP A 335 3.16 19.37 -4.25
N LEU A 336 1.88 19.08 -4.51
CA LEU A 336 1.36 18.92 -5.88
C LEU A 336 1.56 20.20 -6.69
N ALA A 337 1.50 21.38 -6.05
CA ALA A 337 1.74 22.66 -6.71
C ALA A 337 3.19 22.81 -7.21
N LYS A 338 4.16 22.13 -6.57
CA LYS A 338 5.56 22.06 -7.04
C LYS A 338 5.69 21.11 -8.23
N TRP A 339 5.08 19.93 -8.15
CA TRP A 339 5.33 18.84 -9.11
C TRP A 339 4.49 18.92 -10.39
N LEU A 340 3.30 19.52 -10.36
CA LEU A 340 2.45 19.62 -11.56
C LEU A 340 3.07 20.47 -12.68
N PRO A 341 3.61 21.69 -12.41
CA PRO A 341 4.25 22.48 -13.47
C PRO A 341 5.50 21.82 -14.04
N VAL A 342 6.34 21.24 -13.17
CA VAL A 342 7.55 20.51 -13.57
C VAL A 342 7.18 19.33 -14.46
N SER A 343 6.24 18.49 -14.02
CA SER A 343 5.78 17.34 -14.79
C SER A 343 5.19 17.70 -16.14
N LEU A 344 4.53 18.86 -16.28
CA LEU A 344 3.98 19.32 -17.55
C LEU A 344 5.09 19.84 -18.48
N TRP A 345 6.04 20.61 -17.95
CA TRP A 345 7.18 21.15 -18.70
C TRP A 345 8.11 20.05 -19.20
N SER A 346 8.32 19.02 -18.39
CA SER A 346 9.20 17.90 -18.70
C SER A 346 8.48 16.70 -19.30
N GLN A 347 7.16 16.75 -19.57
CA GLN A 347 6.37 15.56 -19.89
C GLN A 347 6.87 14.82 -21.14
N LEU A 348 7.41 15.56 -22.11
CA LEU A 348 8.01 14.99 -23.32
C LEU A 348 9.40 14.39 -23.07
N ALA A 349 10.03 14.70 -21.93
CA ALA A 349 11.37 14.28 -21.50
C ALA A 349 11.32 13.13 -20.47
N VAL A 350 10.51 13.25 -19.42
CA VAL A 350 10.45 12.32 -18.29
C VAL A 350 9.14 12.42 -17.52
N ASP A 351 8.65 11.28 -17.05
CA ASP A 351 7.51 11.21 -16.12
C ASP A 351 7.96 11.35 -14.66
N PHE A 352 7.39 12.35 -13.99
CA PHE A 352 7.55 12.61 -12.55
C PHE A 352 6.38 12.02 -11.75
N GLU A 353 6.68 11.42 -10.60
CA GLU A 353 5.67 10.98 -9.65
C GLU A 353 5.13 12.16 -8.85
N VAL A 354 3.82 12.37 -8.93
CA VAL A 354 3.12 13.50 -8.28
C VAL A 354 2.42 13.07 -6.99
N LYS A 355 2.03 11.80 -6.85
CA LYS A 355 1.21 11.33 -5.75
C LYS A 355 2.05 11.27 -4.46
N PRO A 356 1.67 11.99 -3.39
CA PRO A 356 2.54 12.15 -2.23
C PRO A 356 2.97 10.85 -1.54
N ARG A 357 2.08 9.85 -1.46
CA ARG A 357 2.45 8.52 -0.93
C ARG A 357 3.51 7.83 -1.77
N ARG A 358 3.42 7.89 -3.10
CA ARG A 358 4.41 7.24 -3.98
C ARG A 358 5.76 7.94 -3.88
N ARG A 359 5.79 9.28 -3.83
CA ARG A 359 7.02 10.04 -3.55
C ARG A 359 7.69 9.63 -2.23
N LEU A 360 6.91 9.50 -1.16
CA LEU A 360 7.40 9.02 0.14
C LEU A 360 7.96 7.59 0.07
N LEU A 361 7.28 6.70 -0.65
CA LEU A 361 7.70 5.31 -0.83
C LEU A 361 8.96 5.17 -1.71
N ASN A 362 9.05 5.96 -2.77
CA ASN A 362 10.25 6.07 -3.61
C ASN A 362 11.45 6.55 -2.80
N GLU A 363 11.25 7.54 -1.93
CA GLU A 363 12.34 8.04 -1.10
C GLU A 363 12.77 7.02 -0.05
N TYR A 364 11.83 6.29 0.55
CA TYR A 364 12.15 5.14 1.38
C TYR A 364 12.94 4.08 0.59
N LEU A 365 12.48 3.70 -0.60
CA LEU A 365 13.16 2.72 -1.47
C LEU A 365 14.59 3.16 -1.77
N GLY A 366 14.78 4.43 -2.16
CA GLY A 366 16.09 5.00 -2.47
C GLY A 366 17.04 4.89 -1.30
N ILE A 367 16.60 5.31 -0.11
CA ILE A 367 17.45 5.25 1.08
C ILE A 367 17.83 3.81 1.42
N MET A 368 16.87 2.88 1.38
CA MET A 368 17.14 1.47 1.66
C MET A 368 18.13 0.88 0.65
N LYS A 369 17.98 1.19 -0.64
CA LYS A 369 18.90 0.69 -1.68
C LYS A 369 20.30 1.28 -1.58
N LEU A 370 20.43 2.57 -1.27
CA LEU A 370 21.74 3.18 -1.01
C LEU A 370 22.40 2.53 0.20
N SER A 371 21.65 2.26 1.26
CA SER A 371 22.12 1.59 2.48
C SER A 371 22.61 0.16 2.21
N GLU A 372 21.83 -0.65 1.48
CA GLU A 372 22.19 -2.02 1.09
C GLU A 372 23.48 -2.08 0.27
N GLU A 373 23.74 -1.07 -0.54
CA GLU A 373 24.91 -0.97 -1.43
C GLU A 373 26.10 -0.26 -0.77
N GLY A 374 25.99 0.14 0.49
CA GLY A 374 27.05 0.86 1.22
C GLY A 374 27.34 2.27 0.66
N LEU A 375 26.39 2.86 -0.06
CA LEU A 375 26.47 4.23 -0.57
C LEU A 375 26.02 5.24 0.48
N PRO A 376 26.43 6.53 0.42
CA PRO A 376 26.00 7.52 1.40
C PRO A 376 24.48 7.70 1.46
N TYR A 377 23.88 7.59 2.65
CA TYR A 377 22.44 7.72 2.88
C TYR A 377 22.13 8.38 4.23
N THR A 378 20.90 8.89 4.40
CA THR A 378 20.43 9.43 5.69
C THR A 378 19.57 8.40 6.42
N PRO A 379 19.98 7.86 7.59
CA PRO A 379 19.21 6.85 8.31
C PRO A 379 17.78 7.31 8.61
N ILE A 380 16.82 6.43 8.32
CA ILE A 380 15.41 6.64 8.64
C ILE A 380 15.18 6.32 10.13
N LEU A 381 14.72 7.32 10.87
CA LEU A 381 14.40 7.22 12.29
C LEU A 381 12.94 6.85 12.53
N TYR A 382 12.03 7.33 11.67
CA TYR A 382 10.60 7.02 11.75
C TYR A 382 9.89 7.28 10.42
N LEU A 383 8.90 6.46 10.08
CA LEU A 383 8.06 6.59 8.89
C LEU A 383 6.56 6.41 9.21
N ASP A 384 5.72 7.32 8.72
CA ASP A 384 4.26 7.18 8.78
C ASP A 384 3.62 7.33 7.39
N LEU A 385 3.10 6.23 6.84
CA LEU A 385 2.46 6.16 5.51
C LEU A 385 1.00 6.61 5.51
N ARG A 386 0.41 6.85 6.70
CA ARG A 386 -0.95 7.42 6.83
C ARG A 386 -0.92 8.93 6.91
N LYS A 387 -0.05 9.50 7.75
CA LYS A 387 0.17 10.95 7.89
C LYS A 387 1.18 11.50 6.89
N LEU A 388 1.85 10.62 6.15
CA LEU A 388 2.75 10.95 5.05
C LEU A 388 3.92 11.83 5.50
N TYR A 389 4.71 11.34 6.45
CA TYR A 389 5.95 11.99 6.86
C TYR A 389 7.06 10.99 7.16
N MET A 390 8.29 11.46 7.05
CA MET A 390 9.50 10.72 7.38
C MET A 390 10.40 11.57 8.28
N VAL A 391 10.99 10.91 9.29
CA VAL A 391 12.00 11.47 10.18
C VAL A 391 13.32 10.79 9.88
N ARG A 392 14.40 11.57 9.72
CA ARG A 392 15.75 11.07 9.43
C ARG A 392 16.79 11.76 10.30
N GLU A 393 17.96 11.15 10.36
CA GLU A 393 19.14 11.84 10.88
C GLU A 393 19.50 13.03 9.98
N TYR A 394 19.94 14.12 10.61
CA TYR A 394 20.42 15.29 9.91
C TYR A 394 21.91 15.13 9.62
N VAL A 395 22.32 15.40 8.38
CA VAL A 395 23.73 15.40 7.98
C VAL A 395 24.20 16.84 7.86
N HIS A 396 25.26 17.16 8.58
CA HIS A 396 25.92 18.47 8.51
C HIS A 396 26.80 18.54 7.26
N GLY A 397 26.68 19.64 6.51
CA GLY A 397 27.46 19.82 5.29
C GLY A 397 27.10 21.09 4.55
N GLU A 398 27.71 21.24 3.37
CA GLU A 398 27.50 22.37 2.48
C GLU A 398 26.81 21.91 1.18
N ILE A 399 25.77 22.63 0.75
CA ILE A 399 25.03 22.34 -0.49
C ILE A 399 25.87 22.75 -1.70
N LEU A 400 25.88 21.93 -2.76
CA LEU A 400 26.71 22.15 -3.95
C LEU A 400 26.47 23.51 -4.64
N THR A 401 25.24 24.06 -4.66
CA THR A 401 24.99 25.42 -5.16
C THR A 401 25.76 26.51 -4.41
N THR A 402 26.03 26.31 -3.11
CA THR A 402 26.84 27.26 -2.31
C THR A 402 28.32 27.10 -2.62
N ILE A 403 28.76 25.86 -2.86
CA ILE A 403 30.14 25.55 -3.24
C ILE A 403 30.47 26.12 -4.63
N LEU A 404 29.56 25.95 -5.61
CA LEU A 404 29.73 26.47 -6.97
C LEU A 404 29.98 27.98 -7.00
N LYS A 405 29.32 28.73 -6.10
CA LYS A 405 29.49 30.20 -5.96
C LYS A 405 30.86 30.62 -5.44
N LYS A 406 31.65 29.70 -4.88
CA LYS A 406 33.02 29.97 -4.41
C LYS A 406 34.07 29.88 -5.52
N TYR A 407 33.74 29.28 -6.67
CA TYR A 407 34.63 29.13 -7.83
C TYR A 407 36.01 28.49 -7.53
N ASP A 408 36.07 27.61 -6.54
CA ASP A 408 37.27 26.79 -6.28
C ASP A 408 37.29 25.60 -7.26
N SER A 409 37.99 25.78 -8.38
CA SER A 409 38.05 24.79 -9.45
C SER A 409 38.51 23.42 -8.95
N GLY A 410 39.56 23.34 -8.15
CA GLY A 410 40.11 22.04 -7.71
C GLY A 410 39.07 21.23 -6.94
N LYS A 411 38.43 21.87 -5.95
CA LYS A 411 37.39 21.25 -5.12
C LYS A 411 36.14 20.89 -5.94
N ILE A 412 35.70 21.78 -6.83
CA ILE A 412 34.50 21.54 -7.64
C ILE A 412 34.71 20.36 -8.60
N LEU A 413 35.85 20.29 -9.28
CA LEU A 413 36.16 19.20 -10.20
C LEU A 413 36.20 17.83 -9.48
N GLU A 414 36.77 17.78 -8.27
CA GLU A 414 36.76 16.58 -7.44
C GLU A 414 35.33 16.15 -7.06
N ILE A 415 34.49 17.10 -6.63
CA ILE A 415 33.09 16.81 -6.30
C ILE A 415 32.34 16.23 -7.50
N TYR A 416 32.50 16.79 -8.71
CA TYR A 416 31.82 16.27 -9.90
C TYR A 416 32.35 14.90 -10.33
N ARG A 417 33.64 14.60 -10.10
CA ARG A 417 34.18 13.25 -10.30
C ARG A 417 33.56 12.24 -9.34
N LEU A 418 33.45 12.58 -8.06
CA LEU A 418 32.80 11.74 -7.04
C LEU A 418 31.31 11.57 -7.33
N LEU A 419 30.63 12.63 -7.75
CA LEU A 419 29.22 12.62 -8.11
C LEU A 419 28.97 11.75 -9.35
N GLY A 420 29.83 11.86 -10.37
CA GLY A 420 29.83 10.97 -11.52
C GLY A 420 29.93 9.51 -11.08
N ARG A 421 30.91 9.17 -10.23
CA ARG A 421 31.09 7.82 -9.72
C ARG A 421 29.86 7.31 -8.97
N LEU A 422 29.28 8.13 -8.10
CA LEU A 422 28.08 7.78 -7.34
C LEU A 422 26.88 7.51 -8.26
N ILE A 423 26.60 8.40 -9.21
CA ILE A 423 25.48 8.25 -10.16
C ILE A 423 25.72 7.05 -11.09
N GLY A 424 26.95 6.86 -11.58
CA GLY A 424 27.34 5.70 -12.38
C GLY A 424 27.09 4.39 -11.64
N ARG A 425 27.43 4.34 -10.35
CA ARG A 425 27.16 3.18 -9.50
C ARG A 425 25.66 2.92 -9.35
N ILE A 426 24.87 3.95 -9.06
CA ILE A 426 23.40 3.83 -8.92
C ILE A 426 22.76 3.34 -10.23
N HIS A 427 23.18 3.90 -11.37
CA HIS A 427 22.68 3.48 -12.69
C HIS A 427 23.08 2.04 -13.03
N SER A 428 24.29 1.60 -12.65
CA SER A 428 24.74 0.21 -12.87
C SER A 428 23.87 -0.82 -12.14
N LEU A 429 23.18 -0.40 -11.07
CA LEU A 429 22.24 -1.22 -10.30
C LEU A 429 20.81 -1.19 -10.88
N GLY A 430 20.59 -0.44 -11.98
CA GLY A 430 19.29 -0.33 -12.63
C GLY A 430 18.32 0.62 -11.94
N TYR A 431 18.83 1.65 -11.24
CA TYR A 431 18.04 2.67 -10.57
C TYR A 431 18.25 4.05 -11.18
N ARG A 432 17.14 4.80 -11.27
CA ARG A 432 17.11 6.22 -11.63
C ARG A 432 16.84 7.04 -10.37
N LEU A 433 17.54 8.17 -10.22
CA LEU A 433 17.33 9.17 -9.17
C LEU A 433 16.12 10.08 -9.47
N GLY A 434 16.03 10.59 -10.70
CA GLY A 434 14.89 11.29 -11.26
C GLY A 434 14.73 12.79 -10.93
N ASP A 435 15.42 13.34 -9.93
CA ASP A 435 15.45 14.79 -9.64
C ASP A 435 16.85 15.23 -9.15
N VAL A 436 17.84 15.13 -10.05
CA VAL A 436 19.26 15.33 -9.74
C VAL A 436 19.69 16.74 -10.09
N LYS A 437 20.01 17.53 -9.07
CA LYS A 437 20.42 18.92 -9.24
C LYS A 437 21.36 19.38 -8.15
N PRO A 438 22.19 20.42 -8.40
CA PRO A 438 23.16 20.88 -7.41
C PRO A 438 22.54 21.25 -6.04
N SER A 439 21.30 21.72 -6.00
CA SER A 439 20.63 22.06 -4.73
C SER A 439 20.23 20.84 -3.88
N HIS A 440 20.31 19.63 -4.44
CA HIS A 440 20.02 18.35 -3.79
C HIS A 440 21.27 17.57 -3.40
N ILE A 441 22.46 18.08 -3.73
CA ILE A 441 23.74 17.45 -3.40
C ILE A 441 24.36 18.17 -2.19
N LEU A 442 24.65 17.40 -1.15
CA LEU A 442 25.31 17.88 0.06
C LEU A 442 26.69 17.26 0.19
N THR A 443 27.70 18.09 0.35
CA THR A 443 29.05 17.66 0.72
C THR A 443 29.14 17.69 2.24
N ALA A 444 29.19 16.51 2.86
CA ALA A 444 29.27 16.38 4.30
C ALA A 444 30.69 16.57 4.81
N SER A 445 30.82 16.82 6.11
CA SER A 445 32.13 17.03 6.77
C SER A 445 33.02 15.79 6.77
N ASP A 446 32.45 14.60 6.54
CA ASP A 446 33.16 13.32 6.43
C ASP A 446 33.75 13.08 5.02
N GLY A 447 33.57 14.02 4.08
CA GLY A 447 34.04 13.91 2.71
C GLY A 447 33.08 13.18 1.77
N ASN A 448 31.94 12.68 2.26
CA ASN A 448 30.95 12.00 1.44
C ASN A 448 29.97 12.97 0.75
N LEU A 449 29.43 12.53 -0.38
CA LEU A 449 28.36 13.22 -1.10
C LEU A 449 27.02 12.54 -0.82
N TYR A 450 26.07 13.32 -0.31
CA TYR A 450 24.71 12.87 -0.01
C TYR A 450 23.73 13.43 -1.03
N ILE A 451 22.85 12.56 -1.55
CA ILE A 451 21.69 12.95 -2.35
C ILE A 451 20.51 13.11 -1.40
N LEU A 452 20.04 14.35 -1.24
CA LEU A 452 19.07 14.71 -0.20
C LEU A 452 17.61 14.41 -0.56
N ASP A 453 17.27 14.39 -1.84
CA ASP A 453 15.91 14.19 -2.33
C ASP A 453 15.85 12.98 -3.27
N LEU A 454 15.15 11.93 -2.83
CA LEU A 454 14.98 10.68 -3.59
C LEU A 454 13.48 10.41 -3.89
N GLU A 455 12.64 11.45 -3.91
CA GLU A 455 11.19 11.32 -4.19
C GLU A 455 10.86 10.72 -5.56
N GLN A 456 11.80 10.83 -6.51
CA GLN A 456 11.66 10.34 -7.88
C GLN A 456 12.45 9.06 -8.13
N PHE A 457 13.07 8.51 -7.07
CA PHE A 457 13.88 7.31 -7.14
C PHE A 457 13.04 6.10 -7.52
N LYS A 458 13.47 5.34 -8.52
CA LYS A 458 12.80 4.11 -8.92
C LYS A 458 13.72 3.19 -9.70
N LYS A 459 13.37 1.90 -9.71
CA LYS A 459 13.97 0.95 -10.64
C LYS A 459 13.57 1.34 -12.07
N SER A 460 14.54 1.51 -12.95
CA SER A 460 14.32 1.95 -14.33
C SER A 460 15.50 1.52 -15.20
N ASP A 461 15.21 0.94 -16.36
CA ASP A 461 16.17 0.72 -17.45
C ASP A 461 16.10 1.83 -18.52
N GLN A 462 15.14 2.76 -18.37
CA GLN A 462 14.91 3.87 -19.29
C GLN A 462 15.01 5.22 -18.59
N GLY A 463 15.39 6.25 -19.33
CA GLY A 463 15.41 7.61 -18.79
C GLY A 463 16.54 7.85 -17.80
N LEU A 464 17.59 7.01 -17.76
CA LEU A 464 18.74 7.21 -16.89
C LEU A 464 19.58 8.40 -17.38
N GLY A 465 19.57 8.67 -18.69
CA GLY A 465 20.24 9.84 -19.26
C GLY A 465 19.66 11.18 -18.75
N TRP A 466 18.41 11.18 -18.26
CA TRP A 466 17.79 12.36 -17.65
C TRP A 466 18.57 12.84 -16.43
N ASP A 467 19.01 11.95 -15.55
CA ASP A 467 19.72 12.31 -14.30
C ASP A 467 21.04 13.04 -14.60
N ILE A 468 21.72 12.63 -15.68
CA ILE A 468 22.95 13.25 -16.16
C ILE A 468 22.66 14.60 -16.81
N ALA A 469 21.68 14.63 -17.71
CA ALA A 469 21.27 15.84 -18.41
C ALA A 469 20.84 16.93 -17.41
N GLU A 470 19.88 16.62 -16.54
CA GLU A 470 19.35 17.55 -15.54
C GLU A 470 20.45 18.14 -14.66
N LEU A 471 21.34 17.29 -14.13
CA LEU A 471 22.46 17.73 -13.32
C LEU A 471 23.39 18.70 -14.07
N LEU A 472 23.84 18.33 -15.27
CA LEU A 472 24.80 19.13 -16.04
C LEU A 472 24.18 20.43 -16.54
N TYR A 473 22.94 20.39 -17.05
CA TYR A 473 22.24 21.60 -17.49
C TYR A 473 21.99 22.56 -16.32
N LEU A 474 21.49 22.07 -15.18
CA LEU A 474 21.24 22.94 -14.02
C LEU A 474 22.55 23.43 -13.38
N THR A 475 23.65 22.69 -13.50
CA THR A 475 24.99 23.19 -13.16
C THR A 475 25.39 24.36 -14.06
N GLY A 476 25.15 24.25 -15.37
CA GLY A 476 25.38 25.35 -16.31
C GLY A 476 24.58 26.60 -15.95
N VAL A 477 23.31 26.43 -15.54
CA VAL A 477 22.47 27.56 -15.07
C VAL A 477 23.09 28.23 -13.84
N GLU A 478 23.56 27.47 -12.84
CA GLU A 478 24.20 28.04 -11.64
C GLU A 478 25.51 28.79 -11.95
N LEU A 479 26.23 28.39 -13.00
CA LEU A 479 27.49 29.02 -13.43
C LEU A 479 27.32 30.11 -14.48
N SER A 480 26.15 30.23 -15.11
CA SER A 480 25.85 31.17 -16.21
C SER A 480 26.02 32.65 -15.85
N SER A 481 26.16 32.98 -14.56
CA SER A 481 26.41 34.34 -14.05
C SER A 481 27.90 34.74 -13.98
N GLY A 482 28.85 33.94 -14.51
CA GLY A 482 30.29 34.22 -14.44
C GLY A 482 31.18 33.55 -15.52
N LYS A 483 32.30 34.19 -15.87
CA LYS A 483 33.30 33.76 -16.86
C LYS A 483 34.12 32.54 -16.40
N SER A 484 33.57 31.34 -16.40
CA SER A 484 34.46 30.16 -16.41
C SER A 484 33.86 29.01 -17.19
N MET A 485 33.61 29.24 -18.49
CA MET A 485 33.41 28.15 -19.43
C MET A 485 34.49 27.07 -19.25
N GLN A 486 35.75 27.45 -18.99
CA GLN A 486 36.83 26.50 -18.65
C GLN A 486 36.52 25.60 -17.44
N LEU A 487 35.99 26.15 -16.35
CA LEU A 487 35.57 25.35 -15.19
C LEU A 487 34.40 24.43 -15.55
N PHE A 488 33.41 24.95 -16.29
CA PHE A 488 32.28 24.14 -16.73
C PHE A 488 32.71 22.98 -17.63
N GLN A 489 33.64 23.22 -18.56
CA GLN A 489 34.24 22.17 -19.39
C GLN A 489 34.92 21.11 -18.51
N GLY A 490 35.75 21.54 -17.55
CA GLY A 490 36.39 20.63 -16.61
C GLY A 490 35.39 19.85 -15.76
N ILE A 491 34.26 20.45 -15.37
CA ILE A 491 33.17 19.78 -14.63
C ILE A 491 32.58 18.65 -15.46
N VAL A 492 32.24 18.92 -16.72
CA VAL A 492 31.67 17.89 -17.62
C VAL A 492 32.66 16.74 -17.79
N ASP A 493 33.93 17.05 -18.06
CA ASP A 493 34.98 16.03 -18.23
C ASP A 493 35.17 15.21 -16.94
N SER A 494 35.29 15.87 -15.78
CA SER A 494 35.45 15.20 -14.48
C SER A 494 34.25 14.32 -14.12
N PHE A 495 33.04 14.78 -14.43
CA PHE A 495 31.82 14.01 -14.24
C PHE A 495 31.78 12.76 -15.12
N ILE A 496 32.09 12.88 -16.41
CA ILE A 496 32.12 11.76 -17.36
C ILE A 496 33.12 10.70 -16.89
N ASP A 497 34.35 11.12 -16.55
CA ASP A 497 35.39 10.22 -16.02
C ASP A 497 34.89 9.49 -14.76
N GLY A 498 34.30 10.24 -13.84
CA GLY A 498 33.68 9.70 -12.64
C GLY A 498 32.60 8.67 -12.97
N TYR A 499 31.67 9.02 -13.85
CA TYR A 499 30.52 8.21 -14.24
C TYR A 499 30.92 6.86 -14.83
N ILE A 500 31.86 6.86 -15.78
CA ILE A 500 32.40 5.63 -16.35
C ILE A 500 33.13 4.82 -15.28
N SER A 501 33.96 5.45 -14.44
CA SER A 501 34.67 4.76 -13.34
C SER A 501 33.73 4.12 -12.30
N GLY A 502 32.52 4.66 -12.15
CA GLY A 502 31.47 4.12 -11.27
C GLY A 502 30.70 2.94 -11.86
N GLY A 503 30.98 2.53 -13.09
CA GLY A 503 30.24 1.48 -13.80
C GLY A 503 29.08 2.00 -14.65
N GLY A 504 29.01 3.31 -14.88
CA GLY A 504 28.05 3.92 -15.79
C GLY A 504 28.31 3.52 -17.25
N SER A 505 27.23 3.33 -18.02
CA SER A 505 27.32 2.95 -19.44
C SER A 505 27.40 4.15 -20.38
N THR A 506 28.25 4.09 -21.39
CA THR A 506 28.36 5.08 -22.48
C THR A 506 27.04 5.26 -23.24
N ARG A 507 26.21 4.21 -23.35
CA ARG A 507 24.85 4.30 -23.93
C ARG A 507 23.95 5.29 -23.18
N ILE A 508 24.13 5.43 -21.87
CA ILE A 508 23.36 6.38 -21.07
C ILE A 508 23.89 7.82 -21.26
N LEU A 509 25.20 7.99 -21.50
CA LEU A 509 25.76 9.28 -21.90
C LEU A 509 25.25 9.71 -23.29
N GLU A 510 25.12 8.77 -24.22
CA GLU A 510 24.45 8.98 -25.50
C GLU A 510 23.00 9.43 -25.31
N GLU A 511 22.23 8.74 -24.46
CA GLU A 511 20.85 9.12 -24.14
C GLU A 511 20.77 10.54 -23.56
N ALA A 512 21.68 10.88 -22.65
CA ALA A 512 21.78 12.20 -22.03
C ALA A 512 22.03 13.34 -23.05
N SER A 513 22.64 13.03 -24.20
CA SER A 513 22.89 13.97 -25.31
C SER A 513 21.70 14.16 -26.25
N SER A 514 20.57 13.51 -25.99
CA SER A 514 19.42 13.51 -26.89
C SER A 514 18.78 14.89 -27.06
N LEU A 515 18.22 15.14 -28.25
CA LEU A 515 17.48 16.38 -28.56
C LEU A 515 16.27 16.58 -27.64
N LYS A 516 15.70 15.48 -27.14
CA LYS A 516 14.60 15.46 -26.16
C LYS A 516 14.98 16.20 -24.88
N TYR A 517 16.16 15.93 -24.32
CA TYR A 517 16.63 16.60 -23.09
C TYR A 517 17.19 17.99 -23.38
N TYR A 518 17.92 18.16 -24.49
CA TYR A 518 18.39 19.47 -24.94
C TYR A 518 17.25 20.49 -25.04
N GLY A 519 16.11 20.11 -25.65
CA GLY A 519 14.96 21.00 -25.83
C GLY A 519 14.35 21.54 -24.53
N VAL A 520 14.53 20.85 -23.40
CA VAL A 520 14.03 21.29 -22.09
C VAL A 520 14.86 22.46 -21.53
N PHE A 521 16.17 22.45 -21.75
CA PHE A 521 17.12 23.35 -21.07
C PHE A 521 17.80 24.36 -21.98
N ALA A 522 17.87 24.10 -23.30
CA ALA A 522 18.51 24.99 -24.28
C ALA A 522 18.01 26.45 -24.25
N PRO A 523 16.72 26.75 -23.98
CA PRO A 523 16.27 28.14 -23.84
C PRO A 523 16.93 28.92 -22.69
N LEU A 524 17.48 28.23 -21.69
CA LEU A 524 18.09 28.85 -20.51
C LEU A 524 19.60 29.05 -20.66
N ILE A 525 20.29 28.11 -21.30
CA ILE A 525 21.77 28.05 -21.38
C ILE A 525 22.25 27.48 -22.74
N PRO A 526 21.99 28.15 -23.87
CA PRO A 526 22.18 27.56 -25.20
C PRO A 526 23.64 27.19 -25.52
N VAL A 527 24.62 27.96 -25.02
CA VAL A 527 26.05 27.72 -25.30
C VAL A 527 26.56 26.50 -24.54
N GLU A 528 26.33 26.47 -23.23
CA GLU A 528 26.65 25.35 -22.35
C GLU A 528 25.91 24.09 -22.79
N ALA A 529 24.65 24.24 -23.21
CA ALA A 529 23.84 23.13 -23.67
C ALA A 529 24.40 22.46 -24.93
N GLY A 530 24.83 23.25 -25.91
CA GLY A 530 25.50 22.74 -27.11
C GLY A 530 26.82 22.04 -26.77
N PHE A 531 27.59 22.60 -25.82
CA PHE A 531 28.83 21.99 -25.35
C PHE A 531 28.61 20.64 -24.66
N ILE A 532 27.62 20.53 -23.75
CA ILE A 532 27.26 19.26 -23.10
C ILE A 532 26.98 18.19 -24.15
N VAL A 533 26.12 18.49 -25.13
CA VAL A 533 25.74 17.53 -26.18
C VAL A 533 26.96 17.09 -26.99
N LYS A 534 27.83 18.03 -27.38
CA LYS A 534 29.07 17.71 -28.09
C LYS A 534 29.96 16.78 -27.27
N LYS A 535 30.23 17.13 -26.01
CA LYS A 535 31.13 16.34 -25.15
C LYS A 535 30.61 14.95 -24.86
N LEU A 536 29.31 14.81 -24.60
CA LEU A 536 28.72 13.49 -24.40
C LEU A 536 28.84 12.63 -25.68
N ARG A 537 28.67 13.23 -26.87
CA ARG A 537 28.87 12.57 -28.18
C ARG A 537 30.28 12.09 -28.42
N ASP A 538 31.27 12.90 -28.04
CA ASP A 538 32.69 12.58 -28.23
C ASP A 538 33.11 11.32 -27.44
N VAL A 539 32.35 10.89 -26.42
CA VAL A 539 32.66 9.70 -25.60
C VAL A 539 32.34 8.38 -26.32
N TYR A 540 31.43 8.39 -27.30
CA TYR A 540 30.95 7.19 -27.99
C TYR A 540 31.00 7.26 -29.52
N SER A 541 31.54 8.36 -30.04
CA SER A 541 31.99 8.47 -31.43
C SER A 541 33.35 7.82 -31.57
#